data_AF-R6WX29-F1
#
_entry.id   AF-R6WX29-F1
#
_cell.length_a   1.000
_cell.length_b   1.000
_cell.length_c   1.000
_cell.angle_alpha   90.00
_cell.angle_beta   90.00
_cell.angle_gamma   90.00
#
_symmetry.space_group_name_H-M   'P 1'
#
loop_
_entity.id
_entity.type
_entity.pdbx_description
1 polymer ?
#
loop_
_entity_poly.entity_id
_entity_poly.type
_entity_poly.pdbx_seq_one_letter_code
_entity_poly.pdbx_strand_id
1 'polypeptide(L)'
;MNCPDVAYTDGKWIGFILNQLLLNSAKYSKEQGAYIRIFTEHIENGVRLTVKDNGIGIKPEEIERIFEKGFTGSNGRKTERSTGMGLYSCK
;
A
#
# COMPACT_ATOMS: atom_id res chain seq x y z
N MET A 1 0.85 9.66 12.45
CA MET A 1 1.79 8.51 12.33
C MET A 1 2.22 8.14 13.72
N ASN A 2 2.44 6.85 13.99
CA ASN A 2 2.97 6.36 15.26
C ASN A 2 4.08 5.34 14.99
N CYS A 3 5.27 5.83 14.68
CA CYS A 3 6.41 4.99 14.27
C CYS A 3 7.63 5.24 15.17
N PRO A 4 7.59 4.86 16.46
CA PRO A 4 8.70 5.10 17.39
C PRO A 4 9.91 4.16 17.15
N ASP A 5 9.69 3.06 16.44
CA ASP A 5 10.68 2.00 16.29
C ASP A 5 11.66 2.29 15.15
N VAL A 6 12.90 1.82 15.29
CA VAL A 6 13.96 1.99 14.30
C VAL A 6 14.36 0.63 13.72
N ALA A 7 14.56 0.58 12.40
CA ALA A 7 15.07 -0.60 11.70
C ALA A 7 16.10 -0.19 10.63
N TYR A 8 17.15 -0.99 10.49
CA TYR A 8 18.13 -0.80 9.43
C TYR A 8 17.62 -1.44 8.13
N THR A 9 17.61 -0.67 7.04
CA THR A 9 17.14 -1.11 5.72
C THR A 9 17.76 -0.26 4.61
N ASP A 10 17.52 -0.63 3.36
CA ASP A 10 17.86 0.20 2.22
C ASP A 10 16.86 1.35 2.09
N GLY A 11 17.34 2.58 2.32
CA GLY A 11 16.51 3.80 2.29
C GLY A 11 15.82 4.06 0.95
N LYS A 12 16.45 3.65 -0.16
CA LYS A 12 15.88 3.82 -1.51
C LYS A 12 14.72 2.87 -1.72
N TRP A 13 14.90 1.59 -1.37
CA TRP A 13 13.85 0.58 -1.58
C TRP A 13 12.66 0.75 -0.63
N ILE A 14 12.90 1.07 0.65
CA ILE A 14 11.79 1.34 1.58
C ILE A 14 11.00 2.58 1.15
N GLY A 15 11.68 3.64 0.70
CA GLY A 15 11.04 4.84 0.18
C GLY A 15 10.19 4.55 -1.05
N PHE A 16 10.69 3.71 -1.96
CA PHE A 16 9.93 3.26 -3.14
C PHE A 16 8.65 2.52 -2.74
N ILE A 17 8.74 1.51 -1.85
CA ILE A 17 7.60 0.71 -1.42
C ILE A 17 6.54 1.60 -0.76
N LEU A 18 6.96 2.47 0.17
CA LEU A 18 6.04 3.40 0.84
C LEU A 18 5.36 4.34 -0.14
N ASN A 19 6.09 4.86 -1.12
CA ASN A 19 5.51 5.70 -2.15
C ASN A 19 4.43 4.96 -2.97
N GLN A 20 4.67 3.70 -3.35
CA GLN A 20 3.66 2.91 -4.07
C GLN A 20 2.40 2.66 -3.23
N LEU A 21 2.56 2.33 -1.95
CA LEU A 21 1.42 2.13 -1.04
C LEU A 21 0.61 3.42 -0.85
N LEU A 22 1.28 4.57 -0.68
CA LEU A 22 0.64 5.86 -0.50
C LEU A 22 -0.08 6.35 -1.76
N LEU A 23 0.52 6.18 -2.94
CA LEU A 23 -0.11 6.51 -4.21
C LEU A 23 -1.37 5.67 -4.45
N ASN A 24 -1.33 4.38 -4.15
CA ASN A 24 -2.52 3.51 -4.23
C ASN A 24 -3.59 3.96 -3.23
N SER A 25 -3.20 4.26 -1.98
CA SER A 25 -4.14 4.73 -0.95
C SER A 25 -4.85 6.03 -1.38
N ALA A 26 -4.11 6.97 -1.98
CA ALA A 26 -4.66 8.22 -2.49
C ALA A 26 -5.57 7.99 -3.72
N LYS A 27 -5.11 7.19 -4.69
CA LYS A 27 -5.84 6.88 -5.92
C LYS A 27 -7.18 6.19 -5.65
N TYR A 28 -7.22 5.30 -4.65
CA TYR A 28 -8.40 4.50 -4.31
C TYR A 28 -9.07 4.96 -3.00
N SER A 29 -8.86 6.23 -2.62
CA SER A 29 -9.46 6.83 -1.43
C SER A 29 -10.98 7.00 -1.57
N LYS A 30 -11.67 7.11 -0.42
CA LYS A 30 -13.08 7.48 -0.37
C LYS A 30 -13.26 8.98 -0.57
N GLU A 31 -14.41 9.39 -1.13
CA GLU A 31 -14.71 10.80 -1.36
C GLU A 31 -14.83 11.61 -0.05
N GLN A 32 -15.25 10.98 1.06
CA GLN A 32 -15.40 11.62 2.36
C GLN A 32 -14.82 10.76 3.47
N GLY A 33 -14.20 11.41 4.47
CA GLY A 33 -13.65 10.73 5.64
C GLY A 33 -12.47 9.79 5.34
N ALA A 34 -11.77 10.00 4.22
CA ALA A 34 -10.58 9.22 3.90
C ALA A 34 -9.48 9.44 4.95
N TYR A 35 -8.80 8.36 5.33
CA TYR A 35 -7.64 8.41 6.19
C TYR A 35 -6.57 7.45 5.71
N ILE A 36 -5.32 7.76 6.07
CA ILE A 36 -4.19 6.86 6.02
C ILE A 36 -3.54 6.87 7.39
N ARG A 37 -3.30 5.70 7.97
CA ARG A 37 -2.60 5.50 9.23
C ARG A 37 -1.33 4.71 8.96
N ILE A 38 -0.22 5.27 9.38
CA ILE A 38 1.08 4.61 9.35
C ILE A 38 1.56 4.44 10.78
N PHE A 39 1.90 3.22 11.14
CA PHE A 39 2.35 2.90 12.49
C PHE A 39 3.31 1.71 12.49
N THR A 40 4.15 1.63 13.51
CA THR A 40 5.01 0.48 13.76
C THR A 40 4.58 -0.28 15.00
N GLU A 41 4.86 -1.58 15.01
CA GLU A 41 4.66 -2.46 16.15
C GLU A 41 5.89 -3.35 16.31
N HIS A 42 6.38 -3.47 17.54
CA HIS A 42 7.35 -4.50 17.89
C HIS A 42 6.71 -5.89 17.75
N ILE A 43 7.42 -6.78 17.06
CA ILE A 43 7.09 -8.19 16.94
C ILE A 43 8.29 -9.02 17.39
N GLU A 44 8.08 -10.31 17.67
CA GLU A 44 9.10 -11.20 18.24
C GLU A 44 10.46 -11.11 17.54
N ASN A 45 10.47 -11.00 16.21
CA ASN A 45 11.68 -11.00 15.39
C ASN A 45 11.90 -9.69 14.61
N GLY A 46 11.41 -8.54 15.10
CA GLY A 46 11.70 -7.25 14.49
C GLY A 46 10.61 -6.19 14.66
N VAL A 47 10.51 -5.32 13.66
CA VAL A 47 9.54 -4.23 13.62
C VAL A 47 8.61 -4.45 12.44
N ARG A 48 7.30 -4.39 12.68
CA ARG A 48 6.29 -4.39 11.63
C ARG A 48 5.89 -2.97 11.33
N LEU A 49 6.16 -2.50 10.11
CA LEU A 49 5.63 -1.24 9.59
C LEU A 49 4.31 -1.49 8.86
N THR A 50 3.24 -0.84 9.32
CA THR A 50 1.90 -0.99 8.75
C THR A 50 1.44 0.31 8.11
N VAL A 51 0.96 0.24 6.87
CA VAL A 51 0.22 1.30 6.19
C VAL A 51 -1.24 0.84 6.05
N LYS A 52 -2.17 1.56 6.66
CA LYS A 52 -3.60 1.24 6.69
C LYS A 52 -4.43 2.42 6.20
N ASP A 53 -5.22 2.24 5.16
CA ASP A 53 -6.21 3.20 4.70
C ASP A 53 -7.66 2.71 4.96
N ASN A 54 -8.64 3.53 4.57
CA ASN A 54 -10.06 3.17 4.53
C ASN A 54 -10.70 3.42 3.16
N GLY A 55 -9.92 3.25 2.10
CA GLY A 55 -10.36 3.45 0.72
C GLY A 55 -11.50 2.52 0.30
N ILE A 56 -11.72 2.44 -1.01
CA ILE A 56 -12.78 1.60 -1.59
C ILE A 56 -12.54 0.09 -1.40
N GLY A 57 -11.32 -0.29 -0.99
CA GLY A 57 -10.92 -1.67 -0.75
C GLY A 57 -10.64 -2.47 -2.02
N ILE A 58 -10.16 -3.68 -1.81
CA ILE A 58 -9.84 -4.66 -2.86
C ILE A 58 -10.82 -5.81 -2.72
N LYS A 59 -11.31 -6.36 -3.83
CA LYS A 59 -12.20 -7.52 -3.76
C LYS A 59 -11.44 -8.73 -3.19
N PRO A 60 -12.04 -9.55 -2.32
CA PRO A 60 -11.36 -10.69 -1.71
C PRO A 60 -10.67 -11.62 -2.72
N GLU A 61 -11.34 -11.90 -3.83
CA GLU A 61 -10.84 -12.74 -4.93
C GLU A 61 -9.68 -12.13 -5.73
N GLU A 62 -9.41 -10.83 -5.56
CA GLU A 62 -8.32 -10.11 -6.22
C GLU A 62 -7.07 -9.99 -5.33
N ILE A 63 -7.16 -10.26 -4.02
CA ILE A 63 -6.07 -10.03 -3.05
C ILE A 63 -4.80 -10.79 -3.43
N GLU A 64 -4.91 -12.04 -3.84
CA GLU A 64 -3.75 -12.87 -4.19
C GLU A 64 -3.04 -12.37 -5.46
N ARG A 65 -3.76 -11.62 -6.29
CA ARG A 65 -3.33 -11.20 -7.63
C ARG A 65 -2.74 -9.80 -7.67
N ILE A 66 -2.82 -9.03 -6.58
CA ILE A 66 -2.37 -7.61 -6.55
C ILE A 66 -0.87 -7.44 -6.83
N PHE A 67 -0.09 -8.50 -6.68
CA PHE A 67 1.34 -8.56 -6.98
C PHE A 67 1.65 -9.21 -8.34
N GLU A 68 0.65 -9.61 -9.14
CA GLU A 68 0.87 -10.14 -10.48
C GLU A 68 1.28 -9.02 -11.44
N LYS A 69 2.20 -9.34 -12.36
CA LYS A 69 2.68 -8.39 -13.36
C LYS A 69 1.52 -7.86 -14.22
N GLY A 70 1.32 -6.55 -14.21
CA GLY A 70 0.29 -5.91 -15.02
C GLY A 70 -1.12 -6.03 -14.45
N PHE A 71 -1.30 -6.55 -13.24
CA PHE A 71 -2.61 -6.65 -12.62
C PHE A 71 -3.17 -5.27 -12.27
N THR A 72 -4.45 -5.08 -12.59
CA THR A 72 -5.22 -3.90 -12.19
C THR A 72 -6.57 -4.35 -11.63
N GLY A 73 -6.89 -3.91 -10.42
CA GLY A 73 -8.14 -4.26 -9.76
C GLY A 73 -9.36 -3.74 -10.52
N SER A 74 -10.52 -4.34 -10.23
CA SER A 74 -11.79 -3.93 -10.85
C SER A 74 -12.47 -2.75 -10.14
N ASN A 75 -12.12 -2.49 -8.87
CA ASN A 75 -12.67 -1.38 -8.08
C ASN A 75 -12.07 -0.02 -8.49
N GLY A 76 -12.88 1.04 -8.53
CA GLY A 76 -12.38 2.41 -8.69
C GLY A 76 -11.97 2.82 -10.11
N ARG A 77 -12.44 2.10 -11.15
CA ARG A 77 -12.28 2.49 -12.56
C ARG A 77 -13.10 3.76 -12.89
N LYS A 78 -12.68 4.91 -12.38
CA LYS A 78 -13.25 6.21 -12.81
C LYS A 78 -12.33 6.94 -13.78
N THR A 79 -11.01 6.89 -13.65
CA THR A 79 -10.10 7.55 -14.60
C THR A 79 -8.67 7.01 -14.44
N GLU A 80 -7.93 6.89 -15.56
CA GLU A 80 -6.54 6.43 -15.71
C GLU A 80 -6.24 4.92 -15.67
N ARG A 81 -5.75 4.41 -16.81
CA ARG A 81 -5.13 3.08 -16.93
C ARG A 81 -3.87 3.03 -16.06
N SER A 82 -3.92 2.30 -14.95
CA SER A 82 -2.70 1.90 -14.23
C SER A 82 -1.96 0.82 -15.03
N THR A 83 -0.64 0.83 -15.01
CA THR A 83 0.18 -0.21 -15.66
C THR A 83 0.22 -1.54 -14.90
N GLY A 84 -0.26 -1.56 -13.65
CA GLY A 84 -0.19 -2.73 -12.78
C GLY A 84 1.24 -3.10 -12.34
N MET A 85 2.19 -2.15 -12.44
CA MET A 85 3.60 -2.40 -12.11
C MET A 85 3.97 -1.99 -10.67
N GLY A 86 3.19 -1.10 -10.04
CA GLY A 86 3.55 -0.51 -8.74
C GLY A 86 3.70 -1.55 -7.62
N LEU A 87 2.64 -2.30 -7.32
CA LEU A 87 2.67 -3.35 -6.29
C LEU A 87 3.54 -4.53 -6.71
N TYR A 88 3.56 -4.91 -7.99
CA TYR A 88 4.47 -5.95 -8.50
C TYR A 88 5.94 -5.67 -8.11
N SER A 89 6.38 -4.41 -8.17
CA SER A 89 7.74 -4.01 -7.78
C SER A 89 7.98 -3.90 -6.26
N CYS A 90 6.96 -4.13 -5.43
CA CYS A 90 7.07 -4.08 -3.97
C CYS A 90 7.25 -5.45 -3.31
N LYS A 91 7.18 -6.54 -4.09
CA LYS A 91 7.36 -7.91 -3.62
C LYS A 91 8.82 -8.37 -3.74
#